data_AF-B3CHV2-F1
#
_entry.id   AF-B3CHV2-F1
#
_cell.length_a   1.000
_cell.length_b   1.000
_cell.length_c   1.000
_cell.angle_alpha   90.00
_cell.angle_beta   90.00
_cell.angle_gamma   90.00
#
_symmetry.space_group_name_H-M   'P 1'
#
loop_
_entity.id
_entity.type
_entity.pdbx_description
1 polymer ?
#
loop_
_entity_poly.entity_id
_entity_poly.type
_entity_poly.pdbx_seq_one_letter_code
_entity_poly.pdbx_strand_id
1 'polypeptide(L)'
;MKKITKYILLIAAVLFIGCSDSNDDTYPPKKPDTEEPELEPEKPGEDDIPEHNAILGSLCGFEGDLRKGKNYKGEDRPTTYYNVPLFEAVPEGSEDGWWDNLVEEIAYSGLDYIAANCRGLQPSYPKKYVDHGDPTHIKQLIEAMERRGVADKFKVAIFDDCPASWEAARNEDLGRGYAGYSADNPGQRKPYPLKDIAVDTKEFQDSIYQYIWDYNIRLAFQNIPEKYIFKYNGRPVVYFWGCSFVGDVPGKLSYILKRVREDCIKEFGMDPLLIIDQDWGKRDNTLTAATEVVGGINNWFNMDNPYTVRTFKDLTIGVGIPGFLVNDKKGNKMFVDADHGRLLQKALTYSVKNRANLIFLEGFTDVLENAAYWRSTDEVYYDYPNQRLNILRKWSSNPYPKEFKVEAEACDYFEDKSSGNSGGQYRKGDLDIKKCNDVYEGWCVTATESGEWLKWVELPFSAGNSVVKLRYSALSAVKIRFDIDKKEGSVVELPATGGTWKEIDAATVNFEKKGWREVVLNIISGDADLNYFTIVAE
;
A
#
# COMPACT_ATOMS: atom_id res chain seq x y z
N MET A 1 34.57 -19.69 -24.52
CA MET A 1 34.34 -18.22 -24.51
C MET A 1 32.89 -17.94 -24.90
N LYS A 2 32.36 -16.81 -24.42
CA LYS A 2 30.96 -16.34 -24.44
C LYS A 2 30.04 -16.96 -23.36
N LYS A 3 30.14 -16.39 -22.15
CA LYS A 3 29.06 -16.38 -21.16
C LYS A 3 27.99 -15.39 -21.65
N ILE A 4 26.73 -15.80 -21.60
CA ILE A 4 25.56 -14.96 -21.80
C ILE A 4 25.18 -14.42 -20.42
N THR A 5 25.42 -13.13 -20.17
CA THR A 5 24.99 -12.46 -18.94
C THR A 5 23.61 -11.85 -19.20
N LYS A 6 22.58 -12.36 -18.51
CA LYS A 6 21.26 -11.73 -18.43
C LYS A 6 21.37 -10.51 -17.52
N TYR A 7 21.10 -9.32 -18.03
CA TYR A 7 20.96 -8.10 -17.24
C TYR A 7 19.55 -8.06 -16.63
N ILE A 8 19.48 -8.04 -15.30
CA ILE A 8 18.28 -7.68 -14.54
C ILE A 8 18.43 -6.18 -14.25
N LEU A 9 17.63 -5.34 -14.91
CA LEU A 9 17.57 -3.90 -14.67
C LEU A 9 16.45 -3.64 -13.66
N LEU A 10 16.81 -3.48 -12.39
CA LEU A 10 15.96 -2.85 -11.38
C LEU A 10 16.27 -1.35 -11.43
N ILE A 11 15.30 -0.54 -11.85
CA ILE A 11 15.46 0.93 -11.88
C ILE A 11 14.62 1.49 -10.73
N ALA A 12 15.30 1.86 -9.65
CA ALA A 12 14.79 2.86 -8.72
C ALA A 12 14.91 4.23 -9.42
N ALA A 13 13.80 4.94 -9.58
CA ALA A 13 13.81 6.28 -10.14
C ALA A 13 14.46 7.25 -9.14
N VAL A 14 15.78 7.45 -9.25
CA VAL A 14 16.51 8.43 -8.46
C VAL A 14 16.11 9.84 -8.92
N LEU A 15 15.36 10.55 -8.07
CA LEU A 15 15.18 12.00 -8.20
C LEU A 15 16.28 12.72 -7.42
N PHE A 16 17.22 13.31 -8.15
CA PHE A 16 18.11 14.34 -7.61
C PHE A 16 17.29 15.61 -7.34
N ILE A 17 17.00 15.88 -6.06
CA ILE A 17 16.72 17.25 -5.61
C ILE A 17 18.09 17.89 -5.36
N GLY A 18 18.44 18.85 -6.20
CA GLY A 18 19.65 19.64 -6.03
C GLY A 18 19.52 20.61 -4.86
N CYS A 19 20.40 20.47 -3.88
CA CYS A 19 20.85 21.58 -3.04
C CYS A 19 22.39 21.60 -3.06
N SER A 20 22.92 22.81 -3.10
CA SER A 20 24.29 23.22 -3.41
C SER A 20 25.38 22.61 -2.52
N ASP A 21 26.53 22.33 -3.14
CA ASP A 21 27.80 22.03 -2.50
C ASP A 21 28.17 23.01 -1.37
N SER A 22 28.51 22.45 -0.20
CA SER A 22 29.75 22.83 0.49
C SER A 22 30.17 21.79 1.54
N ASN A 23 31.27 21.12 1.21
CA ASN A 23 32.36 20.59 2.04
C ASN A 23 32.16 19.39 2.98
N ASP A 24 33.01 18.39 2.67
CA ASP A 24 33.68 17.42 3.54
C ASP A 24 33.84 17.89 4.99
N ASP A 25 33.51 17.01 5.94
CA ASP A 25 34.46 16.59 6.96
C ASP A 25 34.03 15.26 7.60
N THR A 26 34.94 14.30 7.56
CA THR A 26 34.85 13.01 8.28
C THR A 26 34.99 13.23 9.79
N TYR A 27 33.94 12.97 10.57
CA TYR A 27 34.07 12.69 12.01
C TYR A 27 32.96 11.73 12.48
N PRO A 28 33.28 10.65 13.23
CA PRO A 28 32.26 9.78 13.80
C PRO A 28 31.59 10.49 14.99
N PRO A 29 30.26 10.52 15.13
CA PRO A 29 29.67 11.12 16.31
C PRO A 29 29.90 10.21 17.52
N LYS A 30 30.67 10.72 18.49
CA LYS A 30 30.63 10.28 19.88
C LYS A 30 29.22 10.52 20.42
N LYS A 31 28.68 9.54 21.16
CA LYS A 31 27.54 9.75 22.07
C LYS A 31 27.85 10.89 23.04
N PRO A 32 26.98 11.89 23.19
CA PRO A 32 26.95 12.72 24.38
C PRO A 32 26.16 12.00 25.48
N ASP A 33 26.67 12.11 26.71
CA ASP A 33 26.04 11.60 27.92
C ASP A 33 24.75 12.38 28.27
N THR A 34 23.87 11.64 28.94
CA THR A 34 22.53 11.97 29.44
C THR A 34 22.50 13.10 30.48
N GLU A 35 21.52 14.01 30.34
CA GLU A 35 20.71 14.52 31.46
C GLU A 35 19.25 14.69 30.98
N GLU A 36 18.36 13.83 31.49
CA GLU A 36 16.89 13.89 31.41
C GLU A 36 16.33 15.04 32.31
N PRO A 37 15.05 15.47 32.19
CA PRO A 37 13.93 14.78 31.54
C PRO A 37 13.10 15.71 30.63
N GLU A 38 13.01 15.38 29.34
CA GLU A 38 11.84 15.79 28.56
C GLU A 38 10.91 14.58 28.48
N LEU A 39 9.75 14.74 29.13
CA LEU A 39 8.63 13.82 29.16
C LEU A 39 8.58 13.00 27.86
N GLU A 40 8.59 11.68 27.98
CA GLU A 40 8.11 10.83 26.90
C GLU A 40 6.84 11.50 26.35
N PRO A 41 6.73 11.81 25.06
CA PRO A 41 5.43 12.13 24.52
C PRO A 41 4.60 10.90 24.83
N GLU A 42 3.66 11.03 25.78
CA GLU A 42 2.68 9.99 26.07
C GLU A 42 2.25 9.44 24.73
N LYS A 43 2.32 8.11 24.56
CA LYS A 43 1.62 7.46 23.43
C LYS A 43 0.27 8.15 23.38
N PRO A 44 -0.11 8.82 22.26
CA PRO A 44 -1.42 9.44 22.17
C PRO A 44 -2.40 8.38 22.66
N GLY A 45 -3.16 8.67 23.71
CA GLY A 45 -4.15 7.72 24.18
C GLY A 45 -5.02 7.37 22.99
N GLU A 46 -5.45 6.12 22.84
CA GLU A 46 -6.29 5.71 21.71
C GLU A 46 -7.58 6.54 21.61
N ASP A 47 -7.95 7.23 22.70
CA ASP A 47 -9.04 8.19 22.83
C ASP A 47 -8.72 9.64 22.36
N ASP A 48 -7.46 9.94 21.95
CA ASP A 48 -7.01 11.28 21.56
C ASP A 48 -7.13 11.58 20.05
N ILE A 49 -7.57 10.61 19.24
CA ILE A 49 -7.79 10.82 17.80
C ILE A 49 -9.07 11.66 17.64
N PRO A 50 -8.98 12.92 17.15
CA PRO A 50 -10.16 13.76 17.01
C PRO A 50 -11.12 13.17 15.97
N GLU A 51 -12.43 13.28 16.22
CA GLU A 51 -13.43 12.94 15.21
C GLU A 51 -13.18 13.72 13.92
N HIS A 52 -13.18 13.02 12.78
CA HIS A 52 -12.85 13.60 11.48
C HIS A 52 -13.61 12.94 10.34
N ASN A 53 -13.68 13.67 9.22
CA ASN A 53 -14.27 13.20 7.97
C ASN A 53 -13.22 13.02 6.85
N ALA A 54 -11.94 13.02 7.21
CA ALA A 54 -10.87 12.79 6.24
C ALA A 54 -11.02 11.39 5.62
N ILE A 55 -10.96 11.32 4.29
CA ILE A 55 -10.98 10.08 3.54
C ILE A 55 -9.54 9.60 3.37
N LEU A 56 -9.25 8.40 3.86
CA LEU A 56 -7.90 7.86 3.95
C LEU A 56 -7.59 6.96 2.75
N GLY A 57 -6.53 7.27 2.02
CA GLY A 57 -6.05 6.42 0.95
C GLY A 57 -4.53 6.36 0.82
N SER A 58 -4.08 5.43 -0.01
CA SER A 58 -2.66 5.16 -0.21
C SER A 58 -2.35 4.88 -1.68
N LEU A 59 -1.16 5.24 -2.15
CA LEU A 59 -0.62 4.78 -3.42
C LEU A 59 -0.47 3.25 -3.36
N CYS A 60 -0.77 2.54 -4.44
CA CYS A 60 -0.62 1.09 -4.51
C CYS A 60 0.08 0.69 -5.81
N GLY A 61 1.31 0.21 -5.70
CA GLY A 61 2.08 -0.36 -6.80
C GLY A 61 1.64 -1.79 -7.09
N PHE A 62 1.72 -2.17 -8.36
CA PHE A 62 1.33 -3.51 -8.81
C PHE A 62 2.15 -4.01 -9.99
N GLU A 63 3.38 -3.51 -10.15
CA GLU A 63 4.29 -3.97 -11.20
C GLU A 63 4.58 -5.47 -11.11
N GLY A 64 4.82 -6.10 -12.26
CA GLY A 64 4.88 -7.56 -12.35
C GLY A 64 6.00 -8.18 -11.51
N ASP A 65 7.13 -7.50 -11.36
CA ASP A 65 8.23 -8.02 -10.54
C ASP A 65 7.96 -7.90 -9.03
N LEU A 66 7.11 -6.96 -8.59
CA LEU A 66 6.61 -6.89 -7.22
C LEU A 66 5.67 -8.07 -6.95
N ARG A 67 4.71 -8.30 -7.85
CA ARG A 67 3.73 -9.38 -7.73
C ARG A 67 4.35 -10.77 -7.79
N LYS A 68 5.50 -10.90 -8.49
CA LYS A 68 6.32 -12.12 -8.56
C LYS A 68 7.34 -12.21 -7.41
N GLY A 69 7.34 -11.25 -6.49
CA GLY A 69 8.24 -11.18 -5.33
C GLY A 69 9.72 -11.06 -5.68
N LYS A 70 10.06 -10.51 -6.84
CA LYS A 70 11.46 -10.35 -7.27
C LYS A 70 12.08 -9.05 -6.78
N ASN A 71 11.29 -7.99 -6.65
CA ASN A 71 11.78 -6.63 -6.29
C ASN A 71 12.55 -6.59 -4.96
N TYR A 72 12.25 -7.52 -4.06
CA TYR A 72 12.87 -7.64 -2.74
C TYR A 72 13.60 -8.98 -2.53
N LYS A 73 14.08 -9.61 -3.62
CA LYS A 73 14.95 -10.81 -3.59
C LYS A 73 16.33 -10.53 -4.26
N GLY A 74 17.37 -11.29 -3.89
CA GLY A 74 18.75 -11.15 -4.40
C GLY A 74 19.73 -10.39 -3.48
N GLU A 75 21.04 -10.51 -3.71
CA GLU A 75 22.08 -9.96 -2.81
C GLU A 75 22.61 -8.58 -3.24
N ASP A 76 22.53 -8.25 -4.54
CA ASP A 76 23.18 -7.05 -5.11
C ASP A 76 22.29 -5.79 -5.13
N ARG A 77 21.62 -5.49 -4.01
CA ARG A 77 20.66 -4.36 -3.92
C ARG A 77 21.30 -3.09 -3.37
N PRO A 78 20.86 -1.89 -3.81
CA PRO A 78 21.37 -0.63 -3.26
C PRO A 78 20.83 -0.32 -1.86
N THR A 79 19.75 -0.99 -1.45
CA THR A 79 18.99 -0.70 -0.23
C THR A 79 18.82 -1.95 0.64
N THR A 80 18.79 -1.78 1.97
CA THR A 80 18.30 -2.77 2.94
C THR A 80 16.78 -2.64 3.09
N TYR A 81 16.04 -3.74 2.96
CA TYR A 81 14.58 -3.73 3.07
C TYR A 81 14.13 -4.33 4.40
N TYR A 82 13.41 -3.52 5.18
CA TYR A 82 12.86 -3.79 6.51
C TYR A 82 11.33 -3.85 6.50
N ASN A 83 10.69 -3.77 5.34
CA ASN A 83 9.24 -3.85 5.19
C ASN A 83 8.87 -4.89 4.14
N VAL A 84 9.57 -6.03 4.13
CA VAL A 84 9.24 -7.16 3.25
C VAL A 84 7.87 -7.70 3.68
N PRO A 85 6.95 -8.03 2.74
CA PRO A 85 5.61 -8.45 3.11
C PRO A 85 5.66 -9.76 3.90
N LEU A 86 4.75 -9.89 4.87
CA LEU A 86 4.58 -11.11 5.67
C LEU A 86 4.31 -12.32 4.77
N PHE A 87 3.47 -12.12 3.75
CA PHE A 87 3.16 -13.17 2.81
C PHE A 87 4.26 -13.34 1.74
N GLU A 88 4.68 -14.58 1.52
CA GLU A 88 5.58 -14.97 0.46
C GLU A 88 4.84 -14.93 -0.87
N ALA A 89 5.42 -14.24 -1.84
CA ALA A 89 4.94 -14.30 -3.22
C ALA A 89 5.25 -15.66 -3.91
N VAL A 90 6.04 -16.57 -3.29
CA VAL A 90 6.55 -17.85 -3.87
C VAL A 90 6.96 -18.81 -2.72
N PRO A 91 6.64 -20.14 -2.75
CA PRO A 91 6.30 -20.93 -3.94
C PRO A 91 4.85 -21.45 -4.11
N GLU A 92 4.44 -21.30 -5.38
CA GLU A 92 3.36 -21.91 -6.17
C GLU A 92 1.88 -21.53 -5.93
N GLY A 93 1.25 -20.98 -6.99
CA GLY A 93 -0.19 -20.86 -7.10
C GLY A 93 -0.66 -20.03 -8.29
N SER A 94 -0.70 -18.71 -8.13
CA SER A 94 -1.13 -17.77 -9.15
C SER A 94 -0.85 -16.34 -8.69
N GLU A 95 -0.72 -15.40 -9.63
CA GLU A 95 -0.75 -13.97 -9.29
C GLU A 95 -2.04 -13.62 -8.53
N ASP A 96 -3.11 -14.41 -8.66
CA ASP A 96 -4.35 -14.26 -7.89
C ASP A 96 -4.12 -14.33 -6.38
N GLY A 97 -3.25 -15.22 -5.89
CA GLY A 97 -2.94 -15.30 -4.45
C GLY A 97 -2.26 -14.02 -3.92
N TRP A 98 -1.42 -13.38 -4.74
CA TRP A 98 -0.83 -12.09 -4.40
C TRP A 98 -1.90 -11.00 -4.32
N TRP A 99 -2.82 -10.96 -5.30
CA TRP A 99 -3.93 -10.02 -5.30
C TRP A 99 -4.88 -10.25 -4.11
N ASP A 100 -5.19 -11.50 -3.81
CA ASP A 100 -6.07 -11.91 -2.70
C ASP A 100 -5.52 -11.45 -1.35
N ASN A 101 -4.21 -11.65 -1.11
CA ASN A 101 -3.56 -11.16 0.11
C ASN A 101 -3.55 -9.62 0.17
N LEU A 102 -3.26 -8.96 -0.96
CA LEU A 102 -3.21 -7.50 -1.03
C LEU A 102 -4.56 -6.87 -0.70
N VAL A 103 -5.66 -7.33 -1.32
CA VAL A 103 -6.98 -6.74 -1.11
C VAL A 103 -7.54 -7.04 0.29
N GLU A 104 -7.16 -8.18 0.88
CA GLU A 104 -7.46 -8.49 2.27
C GLU A 104 -6.77 -7.49 3.19
N GLU A 105 -5.48 -7.23 3.03
CA GLU A 105 -4.75 -6.28 3.87
C GLU A 105 -5.24 -4.84 3.72
N ILE A 106 -5.57 -4.41 2.50
CA ILE A 106 -6.19 -3.10 2.26
C ILE A 106 -7.52 -3.00 3.01
N ALA A 107 -8.39 -4.01 2.89
CA ALA A 107 -9.66 -4.02 3.61
C ALA A 107 -9.48 -4.09 5.14
N TYR A 108 -8.53 -4.88 5.63
CA TYR A 108 -8.16 -5.00 7.04
C TYR A 108 -7.63 -3.67 7.59
N SER A 109 -6.90 -2.88 6.81
CA SER A 109 -6.41 -1.56 7.23
C SER A 109 -7.48 -0.47 7.33
N GLY A 110 -8.66 -0.69 6.76
CA GLY A 110 -9.73 0.32 6.74
C GLY A 110 -9.47 1.50 5.81
N LEU A 111 -8.52 1.42 4.88
CA LEU A 111 -8.39 2.43 3.82
C LEU A 111 -9.70 2.59 3.07
N ASP A 112 -10.11 3.83 2.82
CA ASP A 112 -11.31 4.15 2.04
C ASP A 112 -11.05 3.97 0.54
N TYR A 113 -9.81 4.20 0.11
CA TYR A 113 -9.40 3.97 -1.27
C TYR A 113 -7.90 3.66 -1.41
N ILE A 114 -7.53 3.09 -2.54
CA ILE A 114 -6.16 3.05 -3.03
C ILE A 114 -6.07 3.79 -4.35
N ALA A 115 -4.92 4.40 -4.65
CA ALA A 115 -4.63 4.92 -5.98
C ALA A 115 -3.73 3.92 -6.71
N ALA A 116 -4.25 3.29 -7.75
CA ALA A 116 -3.51 2.31 -8.54
C ALA A 116 -2.37 3.01 -9.30
N ASN A 117 -1.12 2.68 -8.99
CA ASN A 117 0.06 3.27 -9.61
C ASN A 117 0.25 2.76 -11.04
N CYS A 118 -0.25 3.54 -11.99
CA CYS A 118 -0.27 3.24 -13.41
C CYS A 118 0.97 3.83 -14.08
N ARG A 119 1.79 2.97 -14.69
CA ARG A 119 3.02 3.36 -15.41
C ARG A 119 2.90 3.19 -16.93
N GLY A 120 1.69 2.92 -17.40
CA GLY A 120 1.36 2.70 -18.81
C GLY A 120 1.68 1.30 -19.32
N LEU A 121 0.95 0.89 -20.35
CA LEU A 121 1.24 -0.27 -21.17
C LEU A 121 2.31 0.09 -22.20
N GLN A 122 3.35 -0.74 -22.35
CA GLN A 122 4.35 -0.53 -23.40
C GLN A 122 3.75 -0.81 -24.79
N PRO A 123 3.79 0.13 -25.74
CA PRO A 123 3.15 -0.04 -27.06
C PRO A 123 3.83 -1.08 -27.95
N SER A 124 5.12 -1.38 -27.73
CA SER A 124 5.81 -2.50 -28.40
C SER A 124 5.38 -3.90 -27.94
N TYR A 125 4.34 -3.99 -27.11
CA TYR A 125 3.63 -5.22 -26.76
C TYR A 125 3.19 -6.02 -28.03
N PRO A 126 3.27 -7.37 -28.00
CA PRO A 126 3.77 -8.22 -26.92
C PRO A 126 5.29 -8.46 -26.99
N LYS A 127 6.00 -7.91 -27.97
CA LYS A 127 7.38 -8.34 -28.29
C LYS A 127 8.41 -7.94 -27.23
N LYS A 128 8.19 -6.82 -26.53
CA LYS A 128 9.11 -6.30 -25.51
C LYS A 128 8.44 -6.04 -24.16
N TYR A 129 7.27 -6.65 -23.92
CA TYR A 129 6.46 -6.37 -22.73
C TYR A 129 7.24 -6.52 -21.43
N VAL A 130 7.32 -5.43 -20.67
CA VAL A 130 7.69 -5.42 -19.26
C VAL A 130 6.55 -4.77 -18.48
N ASP A 131 6.06 -5.49 -17.47
CA ASP A 131 4.99 -5.00 -16.60
C ASP A 131 5.59 -4.08 -15.52
N HIS A 132 5.52 -2.77 -15.77
CA HIS A 132 5.93 -1.74 -14.82
C HIS A 132 4.75 -1.21 -13.96
N GLY A 133 3.58 -1.83 -14.04
CA GLY A 133 2.31 -1.28 -13.56
C GLY A 133 1.35 -1.06 -14.74
N ASP A 134 1.18 -2.09 -15.57
CA ASP A 134 0.27 -2.08 -16.71
C ASP A 134 -1.20 -1.97 -16.24
N PRO A 135 -1.93 -0.89 -16.56
CA PRO A 135 -3.29 -0.68 -16.06
C PRO A 135 -4.29 -1.78 -16.41
N THR A 136 -4.01 -2.63 -17.40
CA THR A 136 -4.87 -3.78 -17.70
C THR A 136 -4.89 -4.84 -16.59
N HIS A 137 -3.93 -4.79 -15.66
CA HIS A 137 -3.89 -5.66 -14.49
C HIS A 137 -4.81 -5.23 -13.34
N ILE A 138 -5.43 -4.05 -13.42
CA ILE A 138 -6.37 -3.58 -12.39
C ILE A 138 -7.60 -4.49 -12.28
N LYS A 139 -8.02 -5.14 -13.38
CA LYS A 139 -9.13 -6.11 -13.35
C LYS A 139 -8.88 -7.26 -12.36
N GLN A 140 -7.63 -7.73 -12.20
CA GLN A 140 -7.31 -8.79 -11.24
C GLN A 140 -7.43 -8.31 -9.79
N LEU A 141 -7.14 -7.04 -9.51
CA LEU A 141 -7.44 -6.43 -8.22
C LEU A 141 -8.94 -6.47 -7.93
N ILE A 142 -9.78 -6.08 -8.91
CA ILE A 142 -11.24 -6.11 -8.76
C ILE A 142 -11.76 -7.53 -8.58
N GLU A 143 -11.26 -8.50 -9.35
CA GLU A 143 -11.62 -9.91 -9.20
C GLU A 143 -11.22 -10.44 -7.82
N ALA A 144 -10.04 -10.07 -7.30
CA ALA A 144 -9.62 -10.42 -5.95
C ALA A 144 -10.52 -9.81 -4.87
N MET A 145 -10.95 -8.56 -5.04
CA MET A 145 -11.87 -7.93 -4.10
C MET A 145 -13.19 -8.72 -3.98
N GLU A 146 -13.72 -9.21 -5.10
CA GLU A 146 -14.92 -10.06 -5.10
C GLU A 146 -14.64 -11.44 -4.50
N ARG A 147 -13.54 -12.10 -4.91
CA ARG A 147 -13.16 -13.42 -4.38
C ARG A 147 -12.98 -13.40 -2.87
N ARG A 148 -12.36 -12.36 -2.31
CA ARG A 148 -12.11 -12.21 -0.87
C ARG A 148 -13.27 -11.63 -0.07
N GLY A 149 -14.40 -11.30 -0.71
CA GLY A 149 -15.57 -10.73 -0.04
C GLY A 149 -15.34 -9.30 0.48
N VAL A 150 -14.46 -8.53 -0.17
CA VAL A 150 -14.08 -7.16 0.21
C VAL A 150 -14.48 -6.09 -0.81
N ALA A 151 -15.34 -6.44 -1.77
CA ALA A 151 -15.78 -5.57 -2.87
C ALA A 151 -16.24 -4.16 -2.44
N ASP A 152 -16.88 -4.03 -1.27
CA ASP A 152 -17.40 -2.74 -0.80
C ASP A 152 -16.59 -2.13 0.35
N LYS A 153 -15.39 -2.66 0.63
CA LYS A 153 -14.56 -2.20 1.75
C LYS A 153 -13.67 -1.00 1.40
N PHE A 154 -13.32 -0.82 0.13
CA PHE A 154 -12.54 0.32 -0.37
C PHE A 154 -12.82 0.58 -1.85
N LYS A 155 -12.33 1.71 -2.37
CA LYS A 155 -12.47 2.13 -3.78
C LYS A 155 -11.10 2.31 -4.46
N VAL A 156 -11.10 2.48 -5.78
CA VAL A 156 -9.89 2.59 -6.60
C VAL A 156 -9.86 3.94 -7.31
N ALA A 157 -8.86 4.75 -6.99
CA ALA A 157 -8.45 5.93 -7.74
C ALA A 157 -7.36 5.55 -8.75
N ILE A 158 -7.08 6.43 -9.70
CA ILE A 158 -5.99 6.25 -10.66
C ILE A 158 -4.83 7.17 -10.25
N PHE A 159 -3.60 6.67 -10.34
CA PHE A 159 -2.38 7.46 -10.18
C PHE A 159 -1.50 7.29 -11.41
N ASP A 160 -1.18 8.37 -12.09
CA ASP A 160 -0.28 8.40 -13.23
C ASP A 160 1.14 8.79 -12.80
N ASP A 161 2.05 7.81 -12.80
CA ASP A 161 3.50 8.02 -12.67
C ASP A 161 4.03 8.57 -13.99
N CYS A 162 3.95 9.90 -14.14
CA CYS A 162 4.20 10.58 -15.40
C CYS A 162 5.64 10.41 -15.91
N PRO A 163 6.70 10.37 -15.07
CA PRO A 163 8.03 10.02 -15.53
C PRO A 163 8.08 8.65 -16.23
N ALA A 164 7.40 7.65 -15.67
CA ALA A 164 7.36 6.31 -16.26
C ALA A 164 6.51 6.26 -17.54
N SER A 165 5.25 6.71 -17.45
CA SER A 165 4.27 6.60 -18.52
C SER A 165 4.58 7.57 -19.68
N TRP A 166 4.89 8.83 -19.42
CA TRP A 166 5.04 9.86 -20.46
C TRP A 166 6.45 9.89 -21.06
N GLU A 167 7.50 9.60 -20.26
CA GLU A 167 8.89 9.64 -20.72
C GLU A 167 9.49 8.25 -20.94
N ALA A 168 9.55 7.40 -19.91
CA ALA A 168 10.32 6.15 -19.96
C ALA A 168 9.77 5.16 -20.97
N ALA A 169 8.46 4.87 -20.93
CA ALA A 169 7.82 3.94 -21.87
C ALA A 169 7.99 4.38 -23.33
N ARG A 170 7.79 5.68 -23.58
CA ARG A 170 8.00 6.29 -24.90
C ARG A 170 9.46 6.20 -25.35
N ASN A 171 10.42 6.46 -24.47
CA ASN A 171 11.83 6.39 -24.83
C ASN A 171 12.27 4.96 -25.17
N GLU A 172 11.77 3.95 -24.44
CA GLU A 172 12.02 2.54 -24.75
C GLU A 172 11.53 2.18 -26.16
N ASP A 173 10.32 2.62 -26.52
CA ASP A 173 9.74 2.40 -27.84
C ASP A 173 10.50 3.09 -28.98
N LEU A 174 11.08 4.26 -28.71
CA LEU A 174 11.99 4.94 -29.62
C LEU A 174 13.39 4.31 -29.70
N GLY A 175 13.64 3.21 -28.98
CA GLY A 175 14.92 2.52 -28.92
C GLY A 175 15.98 3.29 -28.14
N ARG A 176 15.56 4.14 -27.20
CA ARG A 176 16.41 5.03 -26.39
C ARG A 176 16.62 4.51 -24.97
N GLY A 177 15.97 3.40 -24.61
CA GLY A 177 16.05 2.81 -23.27
C GLY A 177 15.00 3.36 -22.32
N TYR A 178 14.59 2.53 -21.36
CA TYR A 178 13.63 2.85 -20.30
C TYR A 178 14.21 3.72 -19.16
N ALA A 179 15.52 3.65 -18.91
CA ALA A 179 16.15 4.43 -17.85
C ALA A 179 16.18 5.92 -18.20
N GLY A 180 15.84 6.77 -17.23
CA GLY A 180 16.03 8.22 -17.31
C GLY A 180 17.51 8.61 -17.54
N TYR A 181 17.77 9.90 -17.65
CA TYR A 181 19.15 10.41 -17.76
C TYR A 181 20.02 9.96 -16.59
N SER A 182 21.11 9.25 -16.88
CA SER A 182 22.22 9.08 -15.95
C SER A 182 23.34 10.03 -16.38
N ALA A 183 23.75 10.92 -15.47
CA ALA A 183 24.94 11.75 -15.66
C ALA A 183 26.20 10.89 -15.84
N ASP A 184 26.21 9.69 -15.26
CA ASP A 184 27.31 8.73 -15.34
C ASP A 184 27.35 7.96 -16.67
N ASN A 185 26.25 7.95 -17.44
CA ASN A 185 26.14 7.31 -18.74
C ASN A 185 25.50 8.22 -19.80
N PRO A 186 26.19 9.32 -20.19
CA PRO A 186 25.63 10.33 -21.09
C PRO A 186 25.31 9.80 -22.51
N GLY A 187 25.89 8.65 -22.90
CA GLY A 187 25.61 7.98 -24.18
C GLY A 187 24.30 7.19 -24.22
N GLN A 188 23.63 6.96 -23.09
CA GLN A 188 22.38 6.19 -23.05
C GLN A 188 21.13 7.03 -23.28
N ARG A 189 21.17 8.36 -23.07
CA ARG A 189 20.01 9.23 -23.33
C ARG A 189 20.16 9.99 -24.63
N LYS A 190 19.20 9.78 -25.54
CA LYS A 190 18.88 10.76 -26.59
C LYS A 190 17.62 11.50 -26.14
N PRO A 191 17.68 12.73 -25.62
CA PRO A 191 16.47 13.42 -25.16
C PRO A 191 15.49 13.62 -26.33
N TYR A 192 14.20 13.44 -26.06
CA TYR A 192 13.09 13.83 -26.94
C TYR A 192 12.06 14.58 -26.08
N PRO A 193 12.40 15.79 -25.61
CA PRO A 193 11.73 16.39 -24.48
C PRO A 193 10.38 16.98 -24.89
N LEU A 194 9.38 16.81 -24.02
CA LEU A 194 8.02 17.32 -24.24
C LEU A 194 7.99 18.82 -24.57
N LYS A 195 8.92 19.61 -24.02
CA LYS A 195 9.02 21.05 -24.27
C LYS A 195 9.10 21.42 -25.75
N ASP A 196 9.76 20.60 -26.58
CA ASP A 196 10.03 20.92 -27.99
C ASP A 196 8.85 20.56 -28.92
N ILE A 197 7.86 19.80 -28.45
CA ILE A 197 6.72 19.35 -29.25
C ILE A 197 5.51 20.27 -29.01
N ALA A 198 5.04 20.98 -30.04
CA ALA A 198 3.87 21.84 -29.92
C ALA A 198 2.60 21.02 -29.63
N VAL A 199 1.79 21.46 -28.65
CA VAL A 199 0.46 20.88 -28.38
C VAL A 199 -0.50 21.13 -29.53
N ASP A 200 -1.60 20.38 -29.56
CA ASP A 200 -2.62 20.44 -30.62
C ASP A 200 -2.07 20.13 -32.03
N THR A 201 -1.02 19.30 -32.10
CA THR A 201 -0.45 18.83 -33.35
C THR A 201 -0.55 17.31 -33.47
N LYS A 202 -0.49 16.82 -34.71
CA LYS A 202 -0.38 15.38 -34.98
C LYS A 202 0.88 14.77 -34.34
N GLU A 203 1.99 15.51 -34.32
CA GLU A 203 3.21 15.05 -33.63
C GLU A 203 2.96 14.88 -32.13
N PHE A 204 2.30 15.83 -31.46
CA PHE A 204 1.95 15.69 -30.04
C PHE A 204 1.04 14.49 -29.79
N GLN A 205 0.02 14.31 -30.63
CA GLN A 205 -0.87 13.16 -30.55
C GLN A 205 -0.11 11.84 -30.64
N ASP A 206 0.68 11.69 -31.70
CA ASP A 206 1.33 10.43 -32.07
C ASP A 206 2.58 10.14 -31.23
N SER A 207 3.19 11.14 -30.58
CA SER A 207 4.44 10.94 -29.84
C SER A 207 4.31 11.08 -28.33
N ILE A 208 3.29 11.76 -27.81
CA ILE A 208 3.09 11.98 -26.37
C ILE A 208 1.75 11.45 -25.91
N TYR A 209 0.66 11.96 -26.50
CA TYR A 209 -0.65 11.87 -25.88
C TYR A 209 -1.17 10.43 -25.79
N GLN A 210 -0.82 9.56 -26.75
CA GLN A 210 -1.15 8.13 -26.67
C GLN A 210 -0.60 7.44 -25.40
N TYR A 211 0.56 7.87 -24.89
CA TYR A 211 1.15 7.31 -23.67
C TYR A 211 0.44 7.79 -22.39
N ILE A 212 -0.15 8.99 -22.46
CA ILE A 212 -0.93 9.57 -21.36
C ILE A 212 -2.33 8.94 -21.34
N TRP A 213 -2.97 8.87 -22.51
CA TRP A 213 -4.35 8.45 -22.65
C TRP A 213 -4.50 6.98 -23.01
N ASP A 214 -4.21 6.63 -24.28
CA ASP A 214 -4.53 5.33 -24.87
C ASP A 214 -3.86 4.15 -24.17
N TYR A 215 -2.63 4.33 -23.70
CA TYR A 215 -1.85 3.28 -23.04
C TYR A 215 -1.85 3.38 -21.53
N ASN A 216 -2.53 4.36 -20.94
CA ASN A 216 -2.50 4.55 -19.49
C ASN A 216 -3.89 4.83 -18.90
N ILE A 217 -4.31 6.10 -18.85
CA ILE A 217 -5.52 6.53 -18.13
C ILE A 217 -6.78 5.88 -18.71
N ARG A 218 -6.88 5.77 -20.04
CA ARG A 218 -8.01 5.13 -20.72
C ARG A 218 -8.14 3.65 -20.32
N LEU A 219 -7.02 2.92 -20.33
CA LEU A 219 -6.99 1.52 -19.93
C LEU A 219 -7.35 1.35 -18.46
N ALA A 220 -6.86 2.22 -17.58
CA ALA A 220 -7.20 2.19 -16.17
C ALA A 220 -8.71 2.30 -15.96
N PHE A 221 -9.37 3.30 -16.56
CA PHE A 221 -10.83 3.45 -16.48
C PHE A 221 -11.59 2.26 -17.07
N GLN A 222 -11.13 1.69 -18.19
CA GLN A 222 -11.76 0.51 -18.79
C GLN A 222 -11.69 -0.75 -17.90
N ASN A 223 -10.71 -0.83 -17.00
CA ASN A 223 -10.51 -1.97 -16.11
C ASN A 223 -11.01 -1.75 -14.67
N ILE A 224 -11.64 -0.61 -14.38
CA ILE A 224 -12.30 -0.33 -13.10
C ILE A 224 -13.80 -0.17 -13.35
N PRO A 225 -14.65 -1.14 -12.98
CA PRO A 225 -16.10 -0.95 -13.04
C PRO A 225 -16.53 0.24 -12.18
N GLU A 226 -17.52 1.00 -12.64
CA GLU A 226 -17.89 2.29 -12.02
C GLU A 226 -18.16 2.21 -10.50
N LYS A 227 -18.74 1.10 -10.01
CA LYS A 227 -19.02 0.88 -8.58
C LYS A 227 -17.76 0.88 -7.70
N TYR A 228 -16.59 0.62 -8.28
CA TYR A 228 -15.30 0.59 -7.60
C TYR A 228 -14.50 1.88 -7.75
N ILE A 229 -14.89 2.78 -8.67
CA ILE A 229 -14.16 4.02 -8.88
C ILE A 229 -14.28 4.89 -7.63
N PHE A 230 -13.14 5.30 -7.08
CA PHE A 230 -13.12 6.29 -6.01
C PHE A 230 -13.51 7.65 -6.58
N LYS A 231 -14.57 8.23 -6.02
CA LYS A 231 -15.10 9.54 -6.41
C LYS A 231 -15.09 10.47 -5.21
N TYR A 232 -14.52 11.66 -5.36
CA TYR A 232 -14.65 12.74 -4.39
C TYR A 232 -15.65 13.77 -4.94
N ASN A 233 -16.70 14.09 -4.19
CA ASN A 233 -17.82 14.92 -4.64
C ASN A 233 -18.39 14.51 -6.02
N GLY A 234 -18.53 13.19 -6.23
CA GLY A 234 -19.07 12.61 -7.46
C GLY A 234 -18.10 12.56 -8.65
N ARG A 235 -16.87 13.06 -8.50
CA ARG A 235 -15.87 13.10 -9.58
C ARG A 235 -14.81 12.02 -9.37
N PRO A 236 -14.51 11.15 -10.37
CA PRO A 236 -13.43 10.19 -10.29
C PRO A 236 -12.08 10.85 -10.01
N VAL A 237 -11.31 10.34 -9.07
CA VAL A 237 -10.03 10.94 -8.71
C VAL A 237 -8.91 10.37 -9.56
N VAL A 238 -8.12 11.26 -10.17
CA VAL A 238 -6.90 10.91 -10.92
C VAL A 238 -5.75 11.77 -10.40
N TYR A 239 -4.72 11.12 -9.86
CA TYR A 239 -3.48 11.75 -9.41
C TYR A 239 -2.45 11.75 -10.54
N PHE A 240 -1.65 12.82 -10.61
CA PHE A 240 -0.50 12.92 -11.51
C PHE A 240 0.74 13.27 -10.70
N TRP A 241 1.78 12.47 -10.84
CA TRP A 241 3.02 12.62 -10.10
C TRP A 241 4.23 12.76 -11.01
N GLY A 242 5.15 13.65 -10.62
CA GLY A 242 6.42 13.89 -11.30
C GLY A 242 6.29 14.65 -12.63
N CYS A 243 6.90 15.82 -12.73
CA CYS A 243 6.96 16.57 -14.00
C CYS A 243 8.33 17.17 -14.31
N SER A 244 9.36 16.85 -13.52
CA SER A 244 10.70 17.46 -13.66
C SER A 244 11.31 17.26 -15.05
N PHE A 245 11.00 16.14 -15.70
CA PHE A 245 11.48 15.79 -17.04
C PHE A 245 10.96 16.70 -18.16
N VAL A 246 9.86 17.44 -17.94
CA VAL A 246 9.23 18.25 -18.99
C VAL A 246 9.92 19.60 -19.20
N GLY A 247 10.67 20.09 -18.21
CA GLY A 247 11.19 21.46 -18.18
C GLY A 247 10.10 22.52 -17.97
N ASP A 248 10.44 23.79 -18.17
CA ASP A 248 9.48 24.90 -18.02
C ASP A 248 8.64 25.04 -19.31
N VAL A 249 7.33 24.84 -19.20
CA VAL A 249 6.41 24.71 -20.34
C VAL A 249 5.05 25.40 -20.09
N PRO A 250 5.01 26.73 -19.89
CA PRO A 250 3.77 27.45 -19.58
C PRO A 250 2.63 27.14 -20.57
N GLY A 251 1.45 26.83 -20.04
CA GLY A 251 0.23 26.46 -20.77
C GLY A 251 0.18 25.02 -21.28
N LYS A 252 1.32 24.32 -21.38
CA LYS A 252 1.39 22.98 -21.98
C LYS A 252 0.80 21.91 -21.08
N LEU A 253 1.16 21.87 -19.80
CA LEU A 253 0.61 20.90 -18.85
C LEU A 253 -0.88 21.18 -18.62
N SER A 254 -1.28 22.45 -18.57
CA SER A 254 -2.70 22.83 -18.53
C SER A 254 -3.48 22.33 -19.74
N TYR A 255 -2.90 22.40 -20.94
CA TYR A 255 -3.53 21.86 -22.15
C TYR A 255 -3.73 20.34 -22.05
N ILE A 256 -2.69 19.62 -21.61
CA ILE A 256 -2.73 18.16 -21.48
C ILE A 256 -3.82 17.72 -20.51
N LEU A 257 -3.85 18.30 -19.30
CA LEU A 257 -4.85 17.96 -18.30
C LEU A 257 -6.27 18.31 -18.75
N LYS A 258 -6.45 19.44 -19.46
CA LYS A 258 -7.74 19.81 -20.04
C LYS A 258 -8.22 18.72 -21.01
N ARG A 259 -7.31 18.24 -21.86
CA ARG A 259 -7.61 17.22 -22.85
C ARG A 259 -7.96 15.87 -22.21
N VAL A 260 -7.22 15.45 -21.18
CA VAL A 260 -7.55 14.24 -20.40
C VAL A 260 -8.95 14.34 -19.80
N ARG A 261 -9.30 15.50 -19.21
CA ARG A 261 -10.65 15.74 -18.67
C ARG A 261 -11.73 15.63 -19.76
N GLU A 262 -11.51 16.26 -20.92
CA GLU A 262 -12.43 16.22 -22.06
C GLU A 262 -12.62 14.81 -22.61
N ASP A 263 -11.54 14.03 -22.75
CA ASP A 263 -11.61 12.65 -23.23
C ASP A 263 -12.29 11.73 -22.21
N CYS A 264 -12.09 11.92 -20.90
CA CYS A 264 -12.85 11.23 -19.86
C CYS A 264 -14.36 11.50 -19.95
N ILE A 265 -14.75 12.77 -20.10
CA ILE A 265 -16.16 13.15 -20.25
C ILE A 265 -16.75 12.53 -21.51
N LYS A 266 -16.00 12.58 -22.61
CA LYS A 266 -16.46 12.10 -23.91
C LYS A 266 -16.61 10.58 -23.96
N GLU A 267 -15.63 9.83 -23.46
CA GLU A 267 -15.61 8.37 -23.56
C GLU A 267 -16.39 7.68 -22.44
N PHE A 268 -16.31 8.21 -21.21
CA PHE A 268 -16.87 7.57 -20.03
C PHE A 268 -18.04 8.33 -19.41
N GLY A 269 -18.38 9.54 -19.89
CA GLY A 269 -19.43 10.36 -19.30
C GLY A 269 -19.09 10.90 -17.90
N MET A 270 -17.83 10.82 -17.49
CA MET A 270 -17.37 11.19 -16.15
C MET A 270 -16.43 12.40 -16.21
N ASP A 271 -16.66 13.39 -15.34
CA ASP A 271 -15.78 14.55 -15.17
C ASP A 271 -14.78 14.30 -14.02
N PRO A 272 -13.51 13.94 -14.31
CA PRO A 272 -12.54 13.57 -13.29
C PRO A 272 -12.04 14.78 -12.48
N LEU A 273 -11.80 14.55 -11.18
CA LEU A 273 -11.05 15.44 -10.31
C LEU A 273 -9.55 15.16 -10.50
N LEU A 274 -8.88 16.02 -11.26
CA LEU A 274 -7.44 15.91 -11.50
C LEU A 274 -6.66 16.54 -10.35
N ILE A 275 -5.79 15.75 -9.71
CA ILE A 275 -4.94 16.18 -8.59
C ILE A 275 -3.48 16.07 -9.03
N ILE A 276 -2.72 17.15 -8.91
CA ILE A 276 -1.31 17.21 -9.30
C ILE A 276 -0.40 17.37 -8.09
N ASP A 277 0.85 16.94 -8.21
CA ASP A 277 1.93 17.36 -7.32
C ASP A 277 2.24 18.86 -7.50
N GLN A 278 2.71 19.51 -6.42
CA GLN A 278 3.02 20.92 -6.40
C GLN A 278 4.06 21.40 -7.41
N ASP A 279 5.01 20.54 -7.80
CA ASP A 279 6.09 20.93 -8.69
C ASP A 279 5.58 21.24 -10.09
N TRP A 280 4.38 20.75 -10.45
CA TRP A 280 3.71 21.09 -11.71
C TRP A 280 3.47 22.58 -11.85
N GLY A 281 3.12 23.27 -10.75
CA GLY A 281 2.94 24.73 -10.76
C GLY A 281 4.24 25.50 -10.99
N LYS A 282 5.40 24.88 -10.70
CA LYS A 282 6.72 25.46 -11.00
C LYS A 282 7.05 25.36 -12.50
N ARG A 283 6.55 24.32 -13.19
CA ARG A 283 6.78 24.07 -14.62
C ARG A 283 5.76 24.75 -15.53
N ASP A 284 4.52 24.86 -15.06
CA ASP A 284 3.43 25.51 -15.75
C ASP A 284 2.59 26.33 -14.75
N ASN A 285 2.95 27.61 -14.62
CA ASN A 285 2.29 28.54 -13.71
C ASN A 285 0.81 28.81 -14.05
N THR A 286 0.33 28.40 -15.23
CA THR A 286 -1.08 28.55 -15.59
C THR A 286 -1.97 27.62 -14.76
N LEU A 287 -1.43 26.49 -14.29
CA LEU A 287 -2.13 25.50 -13.47
C LEU A 287 -2.54 26.05 -12.10
N THR A 288 -1.75 26.96 -11.52
CA THR A 288 -1.98 27.53 -10.19
C THR A 288 -2.81 28.80 -10.22
N ALA A 289 -2.91 29.46 -11.38
CA ALA A 289 -3.47 30.81 -11.47
C ALA A 289 -4.95 30.88 -11.88
N ALA A 290 -5.50 29.90 -12.62
CA ALA A 290 -6.82 30.14 -13.24
C ALA A 290 -7.58 28.94 -13.84
N THR A 291 -7.20 27.67 -13.62
CA THR A 291 -7.85 26.56 -14.36
C THR A 291 -8.99 25.91 -13.57
N GLU A 292 -10.13 25.66 -14.21
CA GLU A 292 -11.14 24.68 -13.72
C GLU A 292 -10.66 23.23 -13.87
N VAL A 293 -9.56 23.03 -14.60
CA VAL A 293 -9.00 21.73 -14.97
C VAL A 293 -8.43 21.01 -13.74
N VAL A 294 -7.66 21.71 -12.91
CA VAL A 294 -7.06 21.14 -11.69
C VAL A 294 -8.03 21.29 -10.53
N GLY A 295 -8.36 20.15 -9.91
CA GLY A 295 -9.22 20.06 -8.74
C GLY A 295 -8.47 20.09 -7.42
N GLY A 296 -7.21 19.64 -7.40
CA GLY A 296 -6.38 19.59 -6.19
C GLY A 296 -4.89 19.71 -6.48
N ILE A 297 -4.14 20.17 -5.49
CA ILE A 297 -2.67 20.16 -5.50
C ILE A 297 -2.21 19.59 -4.18
N ASN A 298 -1.50 18.45 -4.22
CA ASN A 298 -0.83 17.90 -3.05
C ASN A 298 0.59 18.51 -2.90
N ASN A 299 1.23 18.27 -1.77
CA ASN A 299 2.62 18.65 -1.53
C ASN A 299 3.38 17.36 -1.19
N TRP A 300 4.02 16.72 -2.17
CA TRP A 300 4.69 15.45 -1.92
C TRP A 300 5.72 15.57 -0.78
N PHE A 301 5.94 14.47 -0.05
CA PHE A 301 6.91 14.46 1.04
C PHE A 301 8.33 14.69 0.53
N ASN A 302 9.21 15.09 1.44
CA ASN A 302 10.65 15.07 1.24
C ASN A 302 11.34 14.73 2.57
N MET A 303 12.67 14.64 2.57
CA MET A 303 13.41 14.21 3.77
C MET A 303 13.26 15.17 4.95
N ASP A 304 13.05 16.46 4.70
CA ASP A 304 12.81 17.46 5.74
C ASP A 304 11.32 17.53 6.16
N ASN A 305 10.42 17.08 5.28
CA ASN A 305 8.97 17.15 5.45
C ASN A 305 8.35 15.79 5.10
N PRO A 306 8.46 14.79 5.99
CA PRO A 306 7.96 13.43 5.74
C PRO A 306 6.43 13.33 5.75
N TYR A 307 5.75 14.39 6.17
CA TYR A 307 4.31 14.55 6.05
C TYR A 307 3.98 16.02 5.84
N THR A 308 2.96 16.29 5.04
CA THR A 308 2.59 17.64 4.64
C THR A 308 1.08 17.76 4.57
N VAL A 309 0.58 19.00 4.59
CA VAL A 309 -0.80 19.31 4.22
C VAL A 309 -0.80 20.50 3.28
N ARG A 310 -1.63 20.45 2.25
CA ARG A 310 -1.83 21.55 1.32
C ARG A 310 -3.30 21.72 1.00
N THR A 311 -3.76 22.97 1.09
CA THR A 311 -5.06 23.38 0.59
C THR A 311 -4.90 24.03 -0.77
N PHE A 312 -5.69 23.59 -1.74
CA PHE A 312 -5.85 24.25 -3.02
C PHE A 312 -7.34 24.35 -3.32
N LYS A 313 -7.83 25.59 -3.52
CA LYS A 313 -9.27 25.91 -3.57
C LYS A 313 -9.96 25.41 -2.29
N ASP A 314 -10.96 24.54 -2.43
CA ASP A 314 -11.77 23.95 -1.37
C ASP A 314 -11.30 22.53 -0.97
N LEU A 315 -10.24 22.02 -1.58
CA LEU A 315 -9.70 20.69 -1.31
C LEU A 315 -8.37 20.78 -0.54
N THR A 316 -8.35 20.20 0.65
CA THR A 316 -7.17 20.04 1.51
C THR A 316 -6.70 18.59 1.47
N ILE A 317 -5.43 18.38 1.13
CA ILE A 317 -4.83 17.05 0.98
C ILE A 317 -3.66 16.92 1.95
N GLY A 318 -3.69 15.90 2.79
CA GLY A 318 -2.55 15.45 3.59
C GLY A 318 -1.75 14.38 2.85
N VAL A 319 -0.43 14.43 2.96
CA VAL A 319 0.49 13.40 2.44
C VAL A 319 1.39 12.93 3.57
N GLY A 320 1.79 11.66 3.56
CA GLY A 320 2.73 11.11 4.54
C GLY A 320 3.32 9.76 4.16
N ILE A 321 4.41 9.41 4.82
CA ILE A 321 5.11 8.12 4.75
C ILE A 321 5.16 7.45 6.13
N PRO A 322 5.28 6.11 6.21
CA PRO A 322 5.44 5.41 7.49
C PRO A 322 6.90 5.32 7.94
N GLY A 323 7.82 5.65 7.05
CA GLY A 323 9.28 5.54 7.15
C GLY A 323 9.85 5.61 5.74
N PHE A 324 11.15 5.84 5.60
CA PHE A 324 11.80 5.89 4.30
C PHE A 324 13.26 5.46 4.41
N LEU A 325 13.72 4.61 3.50
CA LEU A 325 15.13 4.25 3.37
C LEU A 325 15.42 3.80 1.95
N VAL A 326 16.36 4.48 1.32
CA VAL A 326 16.97 4.06 0.04
C VAL A 326 18.49 4.25 0.09
N ASN A 327 19.20 3.45 -0.71
CA ASN A 327 20.62 3.64 -1.05
C ASN A 327 21.61 3.55 0.14
N ASP A 328 21.27 2.89 1.24
CA ASP A 328 22.17 2.72 2.39
C ASP A 328 23.36 1.80 2.09
N LYS A 329 23.23 0.88 1.12
CA LYS A 329 24.33 0.00 0.69
C LYS A 329 25.13 0.59 -0.46
N LYS A 330 24.46 1.34 -1.36
CA LYS A 330 25.07 1.93 -2.55
C LYS A 330 24.40 3.27 -2.87
N GLY A 331 25.20 4.33 -2.99
CA GLY A 331 24.73 5.65 -3.40
C GLY A 331 24.46 6.59 -2.21
N ASN A 332 23.64 7.61 -2.46
CA ASN A 332 23.32 8.62 -1.47
C ASN A 332 22.16 8.14 -0.60
N LYS A 333 22.48 7.76 0.64
CA LYS A 333 21.49 7.33 1.63
C LYS A 333 20.47 8.44 1.88
N MET A 334 19.20 8.11 1.74
CA MET A 334 18.08 8.92 2.20
C MET A 334 17.35 8.13 3.28
N PHE A 335 17.02 8.77 4.40
CA PHE A 335 16.46 8.08 5.55
C PHE A 335 15.50 8.97 6.33
N VAL A 336 14.33 8.42 6.62
CA VAL A 336 13.38 8.94 7.60
C VAL A 336 13.02 7.77 8.51
N ASP A 337 13.28 7.92 9.80
CA ASP A 337 13.02 6.89 10.80
C ASP A 337 11.51 6.65 10.95
N ALA A 338 11.09 5.39 10.83
CA ALA A 338 9.71 4.99 11.05
C ALA A 338 9.25 5.20 12.50
N ASP A 339 10.22 5.29 13.44
CA ASP A 339 9.98 5.55 14.86
C ASP A 339 8.98 4.54 15.44
N HIS A 340 9.11 3.25 15.06
CA HIS A 340 8.21 2.16 15.42
C HIS A 340 6.74 2.52 15.22
N GLY A 341 6.41 3.07 14.04
CA GLY A 341 5.05 3.47 13.66
C GLY A 341 4.61 4.84 14.18
N ARG A 342 5.36 5.51 15.08
CA ARG A 342 5.01 6.85 15.57
C ARG A 342 5.09 7.90 14.47
N LEU A 343 5.96 7.75 13.47
CA LEU A 343 5.99 8.66 12.31
C LEU A 343 4.65 8.64 11.56
N LEU A 344 4.10 7.45 11.30
CA LEU A 344 2.82 7.30 10.63
C LEU A 344 1.69 7.94 11.44
N GLN A 345 1.67 7.72 12.76
CA GLN A 345 0.68 8.35 13.64
C GLN A 345 0.78 9.87 13.63
N LYS A 346 2.01 10.43 13.62
CA LYS A 346 2.25 11.88 13.49
C LYS A 346 1.71 12.41 12.16
N ALA A 347 1.96 11.72 11.03
CA ALA A 347 1.48 12.11 9.71
C ALA A 347 -0.06 12.13 9.62
N LEU A 348 -0.71 11.08 10.11
CA LEU A 348 -2.17 10.97 10.14
C LEU A 348 -2.80 12.02 11.06
N THR A 349 -2.27 12.17 12.27
CA THR A 349 -2.72 13.18 13.24
C THR A 349 -2.55 14.59 12.69
N TYR A 350 -1.42 14.89 12.05
CA TYR A 350 -1.16 16.19 11.44
C TYR A 350 -2.18 16.48 10.33
N SER A 351 -2.47 15.50 9.47
CA SER A 351 -3.47 15.64 8.41
C SER A 351 -4.87 15.91 8.95
N VAL A 352 -5.30 15.16 9.98
CA VAL A 352 -6.60 15.35 10.64
C VAL A 352 -6.70 16.70 11.33
N LYS A 353 -5.68 17.11 12.11
CA LYS A 353 -5.67 18.40 12.81
C LYS A 353 -5.74 19.59 11.85
N ASN A 354 -5.17 19.44 10.65
CA ASN A 354 -5.25 20.44 9.58
C ASN A 354 -6.45 20.25 8.65
N ARG A 355 -7.45 19.46 9.05
CA ARG A 355 -8.74 19.30 8.34
C ARG A 355 -8.57 18.84 6.89
N ALA A 356 -7.66 17.91 6.66
CA ALA A 356 -7.55 17.25 5.36
C ALA A 356 -8.90 16.64 4.95
N ASN A 357 -9.31 16.89 3.71
CA ASN A 357 -10.44 16.20 3.11
C ASN A 357 -10.01 14.81 2.63
N LEU A 358 -8.83 14.73 2.01
CA LEU A 358 -8.18 13.51 1.56
C LEU A 358 -6.84 13.36 2.27
N ILE A 359 -6.53 12.17 2.73
CA ILE A 359 -5.18 11.79 3.14
C ILE A 359 -4.67 10.81 2.09
N PHE A 360 -3.53 11.10 1.48
CA PHE A 360 -2.95 10.30 0.42
C PHE A 360 -1.51 9.91 0.75
N LEU A 361 -1.35 8.65 1.11
CA LEU A 361 -0.12 8.10 1.70
C LEU A 361 0.79 7.43 0.66
N GLU A 362 2.10 7.58 0.82
CA GLU A 362 3.13 6.87 0.03
C GLU A 362 3.64 5.66 0.81
N GLY A 363 3.58 4.42 0.31
CA GLY A 363 2.59 3.81 -0.59
C GLY A 363 2.41 2.34 -0.14
N PHE A 364 1.20 1.76 -0.19
CA PHE A 364 0.82 0.46 0.41
C PHE A 364 1.83 -0.67 0.18
N THR A 365 2.39 -0.72 -1.03
CA THR A 365 3.29 -1.79 -1.48
C THR A 365 4.74 -1.35 -1.71
N ASP A 366 5.11 -0.17 -1.20
CA ASP A 366 6.41 0.44 -1.50
C ASP A 366 7.55 -0.16 -0.66
N VAL A 367 7.93 -1.37 -1.03
CA VAL A 367 9.01 -2.13 -0.41
C VAL A 367 10.39 -1.58 -0.77
N LEU A 368 10.52 -0.99 -1.95
CA LEU A 368 11.81 -0.56 -2.49
C LEU A 368 12.34 0.68 -1.76
N GLU A 369 11.44 1.50 -1.22
CA GLU A 369 11.78 2.71 -0.47
C GLU A 369 11.55 2.58 1.04
N ASN A 370 11.26 1.36 1.53
CA ASN A 370 10.90 1.09 2.93
C ASN A 370 9.62 1.81 3.42
N ALA A 371 8.74 2.23 2.51
CA ALA A 371 7.50 2.98 2.78
C ALA A 371 6.19 2.17 2.69
N ALA A 372 6.24 0.84 2.51
CA ALA A 372 5.07 -0.06 2.50
C ALA A 372 4.26 -0.06 3.80
N TYR A 373 2.96 -0.31 3.71
CA TYR A 373 2.03 -0.35 4.85
C TYR A 373 1.57 -1.76 5.24
N TRP A 374 1.81 -2.75 4.39
CA TRP A 374 1.44 -4.15 4.63
C TRP A 374 2.08 -4.75 5.89
N ARG A 375 1.66 -5.97 6.23
CA ARG A 375 2.23 -6.75 7.33
C ARG A 375 3.70 -7.08 7.07
N SER A 376 4.53 -7.10 8.12
CA SER A 376 5.95 -7.48 8.01
C SER A 376 6.46 -8.14 9.29
N THR A 377 7.33 -9.14 9.18
CA THR A 377 8.02 -9.75 10.33
C THR A 377 9.31 -9.01 10.70
N ASP A 378 9.51 -7.81 10.18
CA ASP A 378 10.65 -7.00 10.59
C ASP A 378 10.57 -6.67 12.08
N GLU A 379 11.72 -6.59 12.74
CA GLU A 379 11.80 -6.26 14.17
C GLU A 379 12.59 -4.97 14.40
N VAL A 380 13.10 -4.35 13.32
CA VAL A 380 13.92 -3.14 13.40
C VAL A 380 13.02 -1.90 13.47
N TYR A 381 11.96 -1.86 12.67
CA TYR A 381 11.05 -0.72 12.53
C TYR A 381 9.58 -1.08 12.74
N TYR A 382 9.28 -2.35 13.01
CA TYR A 382 7.96 -2.82 13.40
C TYR A 382 8.01 -3.37 14.82
N ASP A 383 6.97 -3.08 15.61
CA ASP A 383 6.80 -3.72 16.92
C ASP A 383 6.13 -5.10 16.78
N TYR A 384 5.23 -5.24 15.80
CA TYR A 384 4.49 -6.47 15.50
C TYR A 384 3.96 -6.45 14.05
N PRO A 385 3.65 -7.61 13.44
CA PRO A 385 3.32 -7.69 12.02
C PRO A 385 2.19 -6.80 11.52
N ASN A 386 1.06 -6.72 12.23
CA ASN A 386 -0.10 -5.91 11.83
C ASN A 386 0.03 -4.42 12.13
N GLN A 387 1.15 -3.94 12.69
CA GLN A 387 1.27 -2.60 13.28
C GLN A 387 0.83 -1.47 12.35
N ARG A 388 1.36 -1.40 11.13
CA ARG A 388 1.03 -0.32 10.19
C ARG A 388 -0.43 -0.38 9.75
N LEU A 389 -0.99 -1.56 9.51
CA LEU A 389 -2.41 -1.71 9.16
C LEU A 389 -3.33 -1.31 10.31
N ASN A 390 -2.99 -1.68 11.54
CA ASN A 390 -3.72 -1.27 12.74
C ASN A 390 -3.68 0.25 12.94
N ILE A 391 -2.51 0.88 12.72
CA ILE A 391 -2.39 2.34 12.73
C ILE A 391 -3.28 2.95 11.64
N LEU A 392 -3.26 2.47 10.40
CA LEU A 392 -4.16 3.00 9.36
C LEU A 392 -5.63 2.90 9.78
N ARG A 393 -6.06 1.77 10.35
CA ARG A 393 -7.45 1.58 10.78
C ARG A 393 -7.85 2.55 11.88
N LYS A 394 -6.97 2.84 12.85
CA LYS A 394 -7.22 3.81 13.93
C LYS A 394 -7.63 5.20 13.41
N TRP A 395 -7.13 5.60 12.22
CA TRP A 395 -7.48 6.86 11.54
C TRP A 395 -8.40 6.68 10.31
N SER A 396 -8.96 5.49 10.11
CA SER A 396 -9.91 5.26 9.02
C SER A 396 -11.27 5.91 9.30
N SER A 397 -12.13 5.97 8.28
CA SER A 397 -13.52 6.40 8.43
C SER A 397 -14.38 5.46 9.30
N ASN A 398 -13.93 4.21 9.49
CA ASN A 398 -14.63 3.18 10.26
C ASN A 398 -13.67 2.33 11.11
N PRO A 399 -13.10 2.89 12.19
CA PRO A 399 -12.09 2.22 13.01
C PRO A 399 -12.66 1.02 13.80
N TYR A 400 -13.95 1.06 14.16
CA TYR A 400 -14.65 0.03 14.92
C TYR A 400 -15.86 -0.48 14.13
N PRO A 401 -15.66 -1.28 13.06
CA PRO A 401 -16.75 -1.74 12.23
C PRO A 401 -17.67 -2.69 13.02
N LYS A 402 -18.95 -2.75 12.63
CA LYS A 402 -19.92 -3.68 13.23
C LYS A 402 -19.46 -5.14 13.12
N GLU A 403 -18.83 -5.49 12.02
CA GLU A 403 -18.24 -6.80 11.78
C GLU A 403 -16.81 -6.62 11.30
N PHE A 404 -15.86 -7.23 12.02
CA PHE A 404 -14.44 -7.20 11.72
C PHE A 404 -13.91 -8.62 11.52
N LYS A 405 -13.43 -8.94 10.32
CA LYS A 405 -12.83 -10.23 9.99
C LYS A 405 -11.34 -10.21 10.28
N VAL A 406 -10.83 -11.26 10.90
CA VAL A 406 -9.42 -11.45 11.26
C VAL A 406 -8.96 -12.82 10.80
N GLU A 407 -8.00 -12.85 9.87
CA GLU A 407 -7.45 -14.09 9.31
C GLU A 407 -6.49 -14.77 10.32
N ALA A 408 -6.57 -16.09 10.45
CA ALA A 408 -5.80 -16.84 11.44
C ALA A 408 -4.28 -16.86 11.14
N GLU A 409 -3.92 -17.03 9.88
CA GLU A 409 -2.54 -17.06 9.38
C GLU A 409 -1.79 -15.73 9.57
N ALA A 410 -2.55 -14.65 9.70
CA ALA A 410 -2.06 -13.28 9.82
C ALA A 410 -1.84 -12.85 11.28
N CYS A 411 -1.81 -13.79 12.23
CA CYS A 411 -1.51 -13.49 13.63
C CYS A 411 -0.14 -12.82 13.79
N ASP A 412 -0.04 -11.93 14.78
CA ASP A 412 1.19 -11.19 15.07
C ASP A 412 2.25 -12.08 15.70
N TYR A 413 1.83 -12.94 16.62
CA TYR A 413 2.68 -13.90 17.29
C TYR A 413 1.95 -15.23 17.45
N PHE A 414 2.72 -16.27 17.70
CA PHE A 414 2.21 -17.62 17.87
C PHE A 414 3.20 -18.45 18.69
N GLU A 415 2.69 -19.52 19.28
CA GLU A 415 3.47 -20.66 19.73
C GLU A 415 3.04 -21.86 18.90
N ASP A 416 3.99 -22.40 18.14
CA ASP A 416 3.86 -23.67 17.42
C ASP A 416 4.81 -24.67 18.09
N LYS A 417 4.34 -25.88 18.38
CA LYS A 417 5.15 -26.92 19.02
C LYS A 417 5.93 -27.75 18.01
N SER A 418 5.49 -27.73 16.77
CA SER A 418 6.19 -28.34 15.66
C SER A 418 7.30 -27.42 15.15
N SER A 419 8.16 -27.97 14.27
CA SER A 419 9.22 -27.18 13.65
C SER A 419 8.96 -27.06 12.16
N GLY A 420 9.00 -25.82 11.69
CA GLY A 420 8.69 -25.43 10.32
C GLY A 420 7.21 -25.49 10.01
N ASN A 421 6.78 -24.61 9.12
CA ASN A 421 5.44 -24.63 8.53
C ASN A 421 5.28 -25.87 7.62
N SER A 422 4.57 -26.89 8.09
CA SER A 422 4.30 -28.16 7.41
C SER A 422 3.55 -28.01 6.09
N GLY A 423 2.68 -27.00 5.97
CA GLY A 423 2.01 -26.66 4.73
C GLY A 423 2.90 -25.87 3.77
N GLY A 424 3.92 -25.17 4.29
CA GLY A 424 4.93 -24.45 3.52
C GLY A 424 4.38 -23.27 2.73
N GLN A 425 3.29 -22.66 3.21
CA GLN A 425 2.56 -21.60 2.51
C GLN A 425 2.45 -20.31 3.33
N TYR A 426 2.07 -19.22 2.65
CA TYR A 426 1.85 -17.88 3.19
C TYR A 426 3.07 -17.23 3.83
N ARG A 427 3.63 -17.73 4.94
CA ARG A 427 4.75 -17.07 5.64
C ARG A 427 5.83 -18.07 6.05
N LYS A 428 7.03 -17.54 6.27
CA LYS A 428 8.13 -18.29 6.88
C LYS A 428 7.92 -18.43 8.39
N GLY A 429 8.58 -19.43 8.97
CA GLY A 429 8.55 -19.72 10.40
C GLY A 429 7.88 -21.06 10.66
N ASP A 430 7.52 -21.28 11.92
CA ASP A 430 7.00 -22.57 12.38
C ASP A 430 5.48 -22.69 12.22
N LEU A 431 4.73 -21.57 12.11
CA LEU A 431 3.27 -21.65 12.02
C LEU A 431 2.79 -22.47 10.82
N ASP A 432 2.13 -23.58 11.11
CA ASP A 432 1.53 -24.47 10.13
C ASP A 432 0.38 -23.83 9.36
N ILE A 433 0.59 -23.55 8.06
CA ILE A 433 -0.38 -22.88 7.20
C ILE A 433 -0.51 -23.60 5.86
N LYS A 434 -1.75 -23.83 5.43
CA LYS A 434 -2.09 -24.36 4.11
C LYS A 434 -3.13 -23.49 3.41
N LYS A 435 -3.33 -23.72 2.10
CA LYS A 435 -4.42 -23.09 1.35
C LYS A 435 -5.77 -23.50 1.95
N CYS A 436 -6.63 -22.53 2.21
CA CYS A 436 -7.96 -22.77 2.75
C CYS A 436 -8.93 -23.17 1.62
N ASN A 437 -9.63 -24.29 1.82
CA ASN A 437 -10.70 -24.75 0.92
C ASN A 437 -12.08 -24.37 1.49
N ASP A 438 -12.30 -23.10 1.77
CA ASP A 438 -13.54 -22.53 2.34
C ASP A 438 -14.07 -21.38 1.47
N VAL A 439 -15.17 -20.77 1.89
CA VAL A 439 -15.64 -19.48 1.36
C VAL A 439 -14.53 -18.44 1.41
N TYR A 440 -14.48 -17.60 0.37
CA TYR A 440 -13.48 -16.58 0.14
C TYR A 440 -12.06 -17.09 -0.15
N GLU A 441 -11.80 -18.40 -0.16
CA GLU A 441 -10.45 -18.99 -0.32
C GLU A 441 -9.46 -18.45 0.74
N GLY A 442 -8.19 -18.22 0.38
CA GLY A 442 -7.15 -17.71 1.28
C GLY A 442 -6.36 -18.83 1.97
N TRP A 443 -6.03 -18.64 3.25
CA TRP A 443 -5.18 -19.52 4.02
C TRP A 443 -5.85 -19.92 5.33
N CYS A 444 -5.38 -21.01 5.93
CA CYS A 444 -5.81 -21.41 7.26
C CYS A 444 -4.63 -21.99 8.02
N VAL A 445 -4.62 -21.74 9.32
CA VAL A 445 -3.75 -22.45 10.26
C VAL A 445 -4.24 -23.89 10.36
N THR A 446 -3.34 -24.86 10.41
CA THR A 446 -3.62 -26.30 10.39
C THR A 446 -2.74 -27.00 11.43
N ALA A 447 -2.96 -28.31 11.65
CA ALA A 447 -2.07 -29.15 12.44
C ALA A 447 -1.87 -28.65 13.89
N THR A 448 -2.91 -28.02 14.45
CA THR A 448 -2.80 -27.42 15.78
C THR A 448 -2.59 -28.47 16.86
N GLU A 449 -1.79 -28.14 17.86
CA GLU A 449 -1.48 -29.01 18.99
C GLU A 449 -1.89 -28.40 20.35
N SER A 450 -2.01 -29.28 21.35
CA SER A 450 -2.32 -28.86 22.72
C SER A 450 -1.24 -27.92 23.27
N GLY A 451 -1.67 -26.74 23.72
CA GLY A 451 -0.79 -25.72 24.30
C GLY A 451 -0.23 -24.70 23.30
N GLU A 452 -0.58 -24.82 22.01
CA GLU A 452 -0.31 -23.79 21.01
C GLU A 452 -1.26 -22.60 21.14
N TRP A 453 -0.86 -21.47 20.57
CA TRP A 453 -1.69 -20.27 20.55
C TRP A 453 -1.36 -19.35 19.39
N LEU A 454 -2.35 -18.54 19.00
CA LEU A 454 -2.24 -17.45 18.03
C LEU A 454 -2.59 -16.14 18.71
N LYS A 455 -1.84 -15.07 18.46
CA LYS A 455 -2.02 -13.77 19.11
C LYS A 455 -2.11 -12.62 18.12
N TRP A 456 -3.04 -11.70 18.38
CA TRP A 456 -3.15 -10.39 17.75
C TRP A 456 -2.99 -9.32 18.81
N VAL A 457 -2.12 -8.35 18.57
CA VAL A 457 -1.72 -7.34 19.58
C VAL A 457 -2.82 -6.32 19.82
N GLU A 458 -3.47 -5.86 18.74
CA GLU A 458 -4.46 -4.79 18.79
C GLU A 458 -5.58 -5.04 17.78
N LEU A 459 -6.77 -5.42 18.26
CA LEU A 459 -7.99 -5.56 17.45
C LEU A 459 -9.09 -4.61 17.95
N PRO A 460 -9.92 -4.05 17.06
CA PRO A 460 -10.94 -3.08 17.43
C PRO A 460 -12.16 -3.75 18.05
N PHE A 461 -12.49 -3.38 19.29
CA PHE A 461 -13.75 -3.74 19.94
C PHE A 461 -14.61 -2.49 20.17
N SER A 462 -15.89 -2.57 19.82
CA SER A 462 -16.87 -1.52 20.15
C SER A 462 -17.25 -1.54 21.63
N ALA A 463 -17.86 -0.46 22.12
CA ALA A 463 -18.54 -0.49 23.40
C ALA A 463 -19.78 -1.39 23.33
N GLY A 464 -20.15 -2.03 24.43
CA GLY A 464 -21.24 -2.99 24.51
C GLY A 464 -20.77 -4.42 24.32
N ASN A 465 -21.68 -5.29 23.90
CA ASN A 465 -21.39 -6.70 23.66
C ASN A 465 -20.69 -6.89 22.32
N SER A 466 -19.77 -7.85 22.29
CA SER A 466 -19.19 -8.36 21.06
C SER A 466 -19.14 -9.88 21.12
N VAL A 467 -19.51 -10.52 20.01
CA VAL A 467 -19.40 -11.96 19.82
C VAL A 467 -18.22 -12.24 18.90
N VAL A 468 -17.31 -13.10 19.35
CA VAL A 468 -16.21 -13.62 18.54
C VAL A 468 -16.66 -14.93 17.91
N LYS A 469 -16.73 -14.98 16.58
CA LYS A 469 -17.18 -16.15 15.84
C LYS A 469 -16.02 -16.77 15.09
N LEU A 470 -15.71 -18.03 15.36
CA LEU A 470 -14.61 -18.74 14.74
C LEU A 470 -15.10 -19.60 13.56
N ARG A 471 -14.43 -19.47 12.42
CA ARG A 471 -14.59 -20.34 11.25
C ARG A 471 -13.53 -21.44 11.28
N TYR A 472 -13.95 -22.69 11.46
CA TYR A 472 -13.04 -23.82 11.64
C TYR A 472 -13.51 -25.09 10.93
N SER A 473 -12.60 -26.05 10.77
CA SER A 473 -12.86 -27.42 10.34
C SER A 473 -12.06 -28.40 11.21
N ALA A 474 -12.67 -29.50 11.64
CA ALA A 474 -11.99 -30.49 12.48
C ALA A 474 -12.51 -31.91 12.24
N LEU A 475 -11.62 -32.89 12.28
CA LEU A 475 -11.97 -34.32 12.17
C LEU A 475 -12.41 -34.94 13.50
N SER A 476 -11.96 -34.36 14.62
CA SER A 476 -12.32 -34.74 15.99
C SER A 476 -12.73 -33.50 16.78
N ALA A 477 -13.27 -33.68 17.99
CA ALA A 477 -13.58 -32.54 18.86
C ALA A 477 -12.29 -31.85 19.32
N VAL A 478 -12.30 -30.52 19.33
CA VAL A 478 -11.16 -29.66 19.72
C VAL A 478 -11.61 -28.76 20.86
N LYS A 479 -10.71 -28.39 21.77
CA LYS A 479 -10.99 -27.41 22.81
C LYS A 479 -10.13 -26.19 22.59
N ILE A 480 -10.76 -25.02 22.62
CA ILE A 480 -10.10 -23.74 22.45
C ILE A 480 -10.50 -22.76 23.57
N ARG A 481 -9.79 -21.65 23.67
CA ARG A 481 -10.15 -20.52 24.53
C ARG A 481 -9.65 -19.21 23.94
N PHE A 482 -10.53 -18.23 23.81
CA PHE A 482 -10.13 -16.85 23.51
C PHE A 482 -9.85 -16.09 24.81
N ASP A 483 -8.62 -15.59 24.95
CA ASP A 483 -8.27 -14.63 26.00
C ASP A 483 -8.26 -13.24 25.38
N ILE A 484 -8.99 -12.30 25.97
CA ILE A 484 -9.20 -10.97 25.39
C ILE A 484 -8.84 -9.94 26.45
N ASP A 485 -7.97 -8.99 26.08
CA ASP A 485 -7.47 -7.94 26.98
C ASP A 485 -6.84 -8.55 28.25
N LYS A 486 -5.99 -9.56 28.04
CA LYS A 486 -5.28 -10.33 29.09
C LYS A 486 -6.19 -11.04 30.09
N LYS A 487 -7.49 -11.12 29.82
CA LYS A 487 -8.46 -11.85 30.63
C LYS A 487 -8.75 -13.20 29.99
N GLU A 488 -8.60 -14.26 30.78
CA GLU A 488 -8.91 -15.61 30.31
C GLU A 488 -10.40 -15.76 30.00
N GLY A 489 -10.69 -16.37 28.84
CA GLY A 489 -12.04 -16.73 28.44
C GLY A 489 -12.53 -18.04 29.03
N SER A 490 -13.70 -18.48 28.57
CA SER A 490 -14.18 -19.84 28.83
C SER A 490 -13.63 -20.81 27.80
N VAL A 491 -13.30 -22.03 28.22
CA VAL A 491 -12.95 -23.10 27.28
C VAL A 491 -14.21 -23.50 26.51
N VAL A 492 -14.12 -23.48 25.19
CA VAL A 492 -15.18 -23.89 24.26
C VAL A 492 -14.76 -25.19 23.58
N GLU A 493 -15.68 -26.15 23.56
CA GLU A 493 -15.53 -27.37 22.76
C GLU A 493 -16.06 -27.12 21.36
N LEU A 494 -15.20 -27.29 20.37
CA LEU A 494 -15.50 -27.30 18.94
C LEU A 494 -15.91 -28.72 18.55
N PRO A 495 -17.16 -28.98 18.17
CA PRO A 495 -17.56 -30.30 17.69
C PRO A 495 -16.80 -30.70 16.42
N ALA A 496 -16.57 -32.01 16.24
CA ALA A 496 -16.06 -32.53 14.98
C ALA A 496 -17.00 -32.15 13.83
N THR A 497 -16.45 -31.58 12.76
CA THR A 497 -17.21 -31.11 11.60
C THR A 497 -17.15 -32.08 10.42
N GLY A 498 -16.40 -33.17 10.56
CA GLY A 498 -16.16 -34.14 9.48
C GLY A 498 -15.31 -33.57 8.35
N GLY A 499 -14.44 -32.60 8.63
CA GLY A 499 -13.62 -31.92 7.63
C GLY A 499 -14.37 -30.86 6.81
N THR A 500 -15.57 -30.46 7.25
CA THR A 500 -16.32 -29.36 6.62
C THR A 500 -16.20 -28.08 7.44
N TRP A 501 -16.21 -26.93 6.77
CA TRP A 501 -16.09 -25.65 7.46
C TRP A 501 -17.39 -25.24 8.16
N LYS A 502 -17.30 -24.94 9.46
CA LYS A 502 -18.40 -24.49 10.33
C LYS A 502 -18.03 -23.22 11.07
N GLU A 503 -19.05 -22.46 11.46
CA GLU A 503 -18.90 -21.29 12.32
C GLU A 503 -19.44 -21.63 13.71
N ILE A 504 -18.81 -21.08 14.75
CA ILE A 504 -19.25 -21.18 16.14
C ILE A 504 -18.99 -19.87 16.87
N ASP A 505 -19.90 -19.48 17.76
CA ASP A 505 -19.70 -18.38 18.70
C ASP A 505 -18.70 -18.86 19.78
N ALA A 506 -17.45 -18.43 19.67
CA ALA A 506 -16.33 -18.90 20.47
C ALA A 506 -16.11 -18.06 21.74
N ALA A 507 -16.58 -16.81 21.76
CA ALA A 507 -16.60 -15.98 22.96
C ALA A 507 -17.66 -14.88 22.87
N THR A 508 -18.15 -14.44 24.03
CA THR A 508 -18.93 -13.21 24.16
C THR A 508 -18.28 -12.35 25.23
N VAL A 509 -17.99 -11.10 24.89
CA VAL A 509 -17.37 -10.12 25.79
C VAL A 509 -18.19 -8.85 25.83
N ASN A 510 -18.09 -8.11 26.92
CA ASN A 510 -18.72 -6.81 27.08
C ASN A 510 -17.69 -5.79 27.53
N PHE A 511 -17.70 -4.62 26.89
CA PHE A 511 -16.80 -3.52 27.24
C PHE A 511 -17.56 -2.21 27.40
N GLU A 512 -17.27 -1.46 28.46
CA GLU A 512 -17.91 -0.16 28.70
C GLU A 512 -17.56 0.88 27.64
N LYS A 513 -16.36 0.79 27.07
CA LYS A 513 -15.84 1.69 26.05
C LYS A 513 -15.27 0.88 24.89
N LYS A 514 -15.33 1.49 23.71
CA LYS A 514 -14.55 1.03 22.55
C LYS A 514 -13.07 1.04 22.90
N GLY A 515 -12.27 0.18 22.27
CA GLY A 515 -10.83 0.11 22.51
C GLY A 515 -10.15 -0.95 21.67
N TRP A 516 -8.83 -0.85 21.57
CA TRP A 516 -8.02 -1.84 20.89
C TRP A 516 -7.50 -2.85 21.90
N ARG A 517 -7.68 -4.14 21.60
CA ARG A 517 -7.47 -5.20 22.59
C ARG A 517 -6.60 -6.30 22.01
N GLU A 518 -5.71 -6.80 22.85
CA GLU A 518 -4.98 -8.04 22.58
C GLU A 518 -5.98 -9.20 22.59
N VAL A 519 -5.84 -10.10 21.63
CA VAL A 519 -6.63 -11.32 21.52
C VAL A 519 -5.70 -12.51 21.35
N VAL A 520 -5.86 -13.53 22.18
CA VAL A 520 -5.12 -14.80 22.10
C VAL A 520 -6.11 -15.93 21.89
N LEU A 521 -5.98 -16.67 20.79
CA LEU A 521 -6.67 -17.94 20.58
C LEU A 521 -5.75 -19.07 21.08
N ASN A 522 -6.12 -19.70 22.18
CA ASN A 522 -5.41 -20.82 22.77
C ASN A 522 -6.00 -22.15 22.29
N ILE A 523 -5.13 -23.06 21.86
CA ILE A 523 -5.48 -24.45 21.54
C ILE A 523 -5.32 -25.28 22.81
N ILE A 524 -6.43 -25.52 23.51
CA ILE A 524 -6.40 -26.27 24.77
C ILE A 524 -6.12 -27.75 24.51
N SER A 525 -6.70 -28.31 23.43
CA SER A 525 -6.41 -29.67 22.98
C SER A 525 -7.02 -29.95 21.60
N GLY A 526 -6.35 -30.76 20.80
CA GLY A 526 -6.87 -31.28 19.52
C GLY A 526 -6.37 -30.51 18.30
N ASP A 527 -6.65 -31.07 17.12
CA ASP A 527 -6.22 -30.58 15.81
C ASP A 527 -7.40 -30.02 15.02
N ALA A 528 -7.30 -28.75 14.62
CA ALA A 528 -8.25 -28.06 13.78
C ALA A 528 -7.56 -27.28 12.66
N ASP A 529 -8.30 -27.12 11.56
CA ASP A 529 -8.04 -26.07 10.60
C ASP A 529 -8.80 -24.81 11.02
N LEU A 530 -8.09 -23.69 11.13
CA LEU A 530 -8.61 -22.39 11.56
C LEU A 530 -8.48 -21.38 10.41
N ASN A 531 -9.60 -20.89 9.89
CA ASN A 531 -9.60 -19.97 8.76
C ASN A 531 -9.49 -18.51 9.24
N TYR A 532 -10.60 -17.99 9.77
CA TYR A 532 -10.68 -16.65 10.33
C TYR A 532 -11.61 -16.65 11.54
N PHE A 533 -11.59 -15.57 12.30
CA PHE A 533 -12.70 -15.24 13.17
C PHE A 533 -13.26 -13.86 12.85
N THR A 534 -14.52 -13.63 13.21
CA THR A 534 -15.15 -12.31 13.15
C THR A 534 -15.43 -11.79 14.54
N ILE A 535 -15.21 -10.49 14.75
CA ILE A 535 -15.69 -9.76 15.91
C ILE A 535 -16.97 -9.03 15.47
N VAL A 536 -18.10 -9.40 16.06
CA VAL A 536 -19.41 -8.82 15.74
C VAL A 536 -19.90 -8.01 16.94
N ALA A 537 -20.03 -6.69 16.77
CA ALA A 537 -20.67 -5.82 17.75
C ALA A 537 -22.19 -5.94 17.67
N GLU A 538 -22.85 -6.14 18.82
CA GLU A 538 -24.31 -6.32 18.92
C GLU A 538 -25.11 -5.02 18.85
#